data_AF-A0A660HV96-F1
#
_entry.id   AF-A0A660HV96-F1
#
_cell.length_a   1.000
_cell.length_b   1.000
_cell.length_c   1.000
_cell.angle_alpha   90.00
_cell.angle_beta   90.00
_cell.angle_gamma   90.00
#
_symmetry.space_group_name_H-M   'P 1'
#
loop_
_entity.id
_entity.type
_entity.pdbx_description
1 polymer ?
#
loop_
_entity_poly.entity_id
_entity_poly.type
_entity_poly.pdbx_seq_one_letter_code
_entity_poly.pdbx_strand_id
1 'polypeptide(L)'
;MDLAFLAQQATNILAPALPFIYAGGKAVVDKSKDMLLEKGIEKLGSESWKRAKTLLDKISPKMGESLEKALKKVSESPDDPKAKEELKQEILKLLRENPDLVKEIRLIINFNI
;
A
#
# COMPACT_ATOMS: atom_id res chain seq x y z
N MET A 1 17.08 -8.23 6.88
CA MET A 1 16.41 -7.38 5.88
C MET A 1 16.74 -5.92 6.17
N ASP A 2 17.09 -5.17 5.13
CA ASP A 2 17.31 -3.73 5.19
C ASP A 2 15.98 -2.95 5.10
N LEU A 3 15.94 -1.71 5.58
CA LEU A 3 14.73 -0.87 5.55
C LEU A 3 14.32 -0.50 4.10
N ALA A 4 15.29 -0.25 3.21
CA ALA A 4 15.00 0.05 1.81
C ALA A 4 14.36 -1.15 1.10
N PHE A 5 14.77 -2.37 1.46
CA PHE A 5 14.15 -3.59 0.98
C PHE A 5 12.68 -3.70 1.45
N LEU A 6 12.41 -3.43 2.72
CA LEU A 6 11.04 -3.46 3.25
C LEU A 6 10.16 -2.39 2.62
N ALA A 7 10.68 -1.19 2.42
CA ALA A 7 9.97 -0.12 1.73
C ALA A 7 9.66 -0.51 0.28
N GLN A 8 10.61 -1.10 -0.45
CA GLN A 8 10.39 -1.57 -1.81
C GLN A 8 9.30 -2.65 -1.88
N GLN A 9 9.36 -3.63 -0.97
CA GLN A 9 8.38 -4.70 -0.90
C GLN A 9 6.99 -4.15 -0.55
N ALA A 10 6.88 -3.23 0.41
CA ALA A 10 5.64 -2.57 0.75
C ALA A 10 5.07 -1.80 -0.45
N THR A 11 5.89 -1.03 -1.18
CA THR A 11 5.50 -0.36 -2.42
C THR A 11 5.01 -1.35 -3.47
N ASN A 12 5.68 -2.47 -3.66
CA ASN A 12 5.29 -3.47 -4.67
C ASN A 12 3.95 -4.14 -4.35
N ILE A 13 3.64 -4.33 -3.06
CA ILE A 13 2.37 -4.89 -2.61
C ILE A 13 1.25 -3.84 -2.69
N LEU A 14 1.54 -2.59 -2.32
CA LEU A 14 0.56 -1.50 -2.30
C LEU A 14 0.23 -1.00 -3.71
N ALA A 15 1.22 -0.77 -4.57
CA ALA A 15 1.04 -0.15 -5.88
C ALA A 15 -0.10 -0.74 -6.73
N PRO A 16 -0.22 -2.07 -6.91
CA PRO A 16 -1.30 -2.65 -7.70
C PRO A 16 -2.66 -2.66 -6.97
N ALA A 17 -2.69 -2.52 -5.64
CA ALA A 17 -3.91 -2.44 -4.84
C ALA A 17 -4.45 -1.01 -4.68
N LEU A 18 -3.56 -0.01 -4.68
CA LEU A 18 -3.90 1.38 -4.46
C LEU A 18 -4.99 1.94 -5.39
N PRO A 19 -4.99 1.65 -6.71
CA PRO A 19 -6.06 2.09 -7.59
C PRO A 19 -7.43 1.62 -7.13
N PHE A 20 -7.55 0.37 -6.67
CA PHE A 20 -8.82 -0.18 -6.21
C PHE A 20 -9.20 0.31 -4.80
N ILE A 21 -8.22 0.60 -3.95
CA ILE A 21 -8.43 1.13 -2.61
C ILE A 21 -8.87 2.61 -2.66
N TYR A 22 -8.17 3.44 -3.44
CA TYR A 22 -8.41 4.89 -3.52
C TYR A 22 -9.45 5.29 -4.57
N ALA A 23 -9.68 4.50 -5.64
CA ALA A 23 -10.83 4.73 -6.52
C ALA A 23 -12.17 4.62 -5.76
N GLY A 24 -12.20 3.94 -4.62
CA GLY A 24 -13.33 3.92 -3.69
C GLY A 24 -13.58 5.24 -2.95
N GLY A 25 -12.69 6.23 -3.05
CA GLY A 25 -12.78 7.52 -2.35
C GLY A 25 -13.61 8.59 -3.07
N LYS A 26 -13.83 8.47 -4.37
CA LYS A 26 -14.65 9.43 -5.15
C LYS A 26 -16.02 8.83 -5.42
N ALA A 27 -16.93 9.02 -4.46
CA ALA A 27 -18.37 8.76 -4.54
C ALA A 27 -18.74 7.35 -5.03
N VAL A 28 -18.73 6.39 -4.10
CA VAL A 28 -19.25 5.06 -4.38
C VAL A 28 -20.25 4.67 -3.30
N VAL A 29 -21.52 4.92 -3.60
CA VAL A 29 -22.69 4.36 -2.92
C VAL A 29 -22.47 2.85 -2.76
N ASP A 30 -22.55 2.35 -1.52
CA ASP A 30 -22.47 0.97 -1.03
C ASP A 30 -22.11 -0.16 -2.02
N LYS A 31 -22.84 -0.31 -3.15
CA LYS A 31 -22.66 -1.38 -4.13
C LYS A 31 -21.31 -1.40 -4.85
N SER A 32 -20.68 -0.26 -5.16
CA SER A 32 -19.44 -0.30 -5.96
C SER A 32 -18.17 -0.40 -5.09
N LYS A 33 -18.28 -0.31 -3.75
CA LYS A 33 -17.20 -0.72 -2.85
C LYS A 33 -17.00 -2.23 -2.93
N ASP A 34 -18.08 -3.01 -2.88
CA ASP A 34 -18.02 -4.46 -3.07
C ASP A 34 -17.46 -4.83 -4.45
N MET A 35 -17.88 -4.17 -5.54
CA MET A 35 -17.33 -4.46 -6.86
C MET A 35 -15.83 -4.12 -7.00
N LEU A 36 -15.35 -3.05 -6.34
CA LEU A 36 -13.91 -2.71 -6.34
C LEU A 36 -13.10 -3.67 -5.47
N LEU A 37 -13.68 -4.15 -4.37
CA LEU A 37 -13.11 -5.21 -3.54
C LEU A 37 -13.01 -6.51 -4.32
N GLU A 38 -14.09 -6.93 -4.98
CA GLU A 38 -14.12 -8.14 -5.82
C GLU A 38 -13.12 -8.04 -6.98
N LYS A 39 -13.05 -6.91 -7.69
CA LYS A 39 -12.07 -6.70 -8.76
C LYS A 39 -10.63 -6.70 -8.25
N GLY A 40 -10.39 -6.08 -7.09
CA GLY A 40 -9.07 -6.10 -6.45
C GLY A 40 -8.65 -7.51 -6.06
N ILE A 41 -9.58 -8.29 -5.50
CA ILE A 41 -9.37 -9.70 -5.14
C ILE A 41 -9.18 -10.57 -6.37
N GLU A 42 -9.97 -10.39 -7.44
CA GLU A 42 -9.85 -11.13 -8.70
C GLU A 42 -8.50 -10.86 -9.38
N LYS A 43 -8.06 -9.59 -9.41
CA LYS A 43 -6.81 -9.19 -10.07
C LYS A 43 -5.56 -9.54 -9.28
N LEU A 44 -5.57 -9.39 -7.96
CA LEU A 44 -4.38 -9.56 -7.12
C LEU A 44 -4.34 -10.92 -6.42
N GLY A 45 -5.47 -11.60 -6.33
CA GLY A 45 -5.70 -12.73 -5.44
C GLY A 45 -6.08 -12.27 -4.03
N SER A 46 -6.92 -13.06 -3.36
CA SER A 46 -7.44 -12.79 -2.02
C SER A 46 -6.32 -12.55 -0.99
N GLU A 47 -5.22 -13.30 -1.07
CA GLU A 47 -4.09 -13.16 -0.17
C GLU A 47 -3.31 -11.87 -0.39
N SER A 48 -2.97 -11.54 -1.64
CA SER A 48 -2.26 -10.29 -1.97
C SER A 48 -3.09 -9.06 -1.63
N TRP A 49 -4.40 -9.11 -1.91
CA TRP A 49 -5.34 -8.05 -1.54
C TRP A 49 -5.39 -7.84 -0.02
N LYS A 50 -5.53 -8.94 0.74
CA LYS A 50 -5.54 -8.90 2.21
C LYS A 50 -4.22 -8.33 2.75
N ARG A 51 -3.08 -8.76 2.22
CA ARG A 51 -1.76 -8.24 2.59
C ARG A 51 -1.62 -6.74 2.32
N ALA A 52 -2.03 -6.27 1.14
CA ALA A 52 -2.01 -4.85 0.79
C ALA A 52 -2.89 -4.02 1.73
N LYS A 53 -4.11 -4.48 2.03
CA LYS A 53 -4.98 -3.84 3.02
C LYS A 53 -4.35 -3.79 4.41
N THR A 54 -3.80 -4.91 4.88
CA THR A 54 -3.16 -4.97 6.20
C THR A 54 -1.94 -4.06 6.27
N LEU A 55 -1.11 -3.98 5.22
CA LEU A 55 0.00 -3.03 5.15
C LEU A 55 -0.47 -1.59 5.24
N LEU A 56 -1.49 -1.23 4.46
CA LEU A 56 -2.03 0.12 4.46
C LEU A 56 -2.63 0.48 5.82
N ASP A 57 -3.37 -0.43 6.45
CA ASP A 57 -3.96 -0.24 7.78
C ASP A 57 -2.91 0.02 8.87
N LYS A 58 -1.74 -0.63 8.78
CA LYS A 58 -0.60 -0.39 9.69
C LYS A 58 0.12 0.93 9.42
N ILE A 59 0.21 1.33 8.17
CA ILE A 59 0.89 2.55 7.74
C ILE A 59 0.01 3.80 7.99
N SER A 60 -1.29 3.69 7.73
CA SER A 60 -2.25 4.79 7.80
C SER A 60 -2.24 5.60 9.11
N PRO A 61 -2.21 5.00 10.32
CA PRO A 61 -2.20 5.78 11.56
C PRO A 61 -0.90 6.55 11.79
N LYS A 62 0.18 6.21 11.07
CA LYS A 62 1.48 6.87 11.16
C LYS A 62 1.80 7.69 9.91
N MET A 63 0.93 7.68 8.89
CA MET A 63 1.20 8.39 7.64
C MET A 63 1.04 9.91 7.83
N GLY A 64 2.00 10.67 7.30
CA GLY A 64 1.87 12.11 7.13
C GLY A 64 1.29 12.46 5.75
N GLU A 65 1.00 13.75 5.56
CA GLU A 65 0.48 14.28 4.28
C GLU A 65 1.34 13.93 3.06
N SER A 66 2.66 13.85 3.24
CA SER A 66 3.59 13.55 2.13
C SER A 66 3.43 12.10 1.64
N LEU A 67 3.29 11.15 2.56
CA LEU A 67 3.02 9.76 2.23
C LEU A 67 1.61 9.58 1.63
N GLU A 68 0.61 10.29 2.13
CA GLU A 68 -0.74 10.29 1.55
C GLU A 68 -0.74 10.76 0.08
N LYS A 69 -0.01 11.85 -0.21
CA LYS A 69 0.15 12.35 -1.59
C LYS A 69 0.83 11.33 -2.49
N ALA A 70 1.87 10.65 -2.00
CA ALA A 70 2.55 9.61 -2.75
C ALA A 70 1.62 8.41 -3.04
N LEU A 71 0.85 7.96 -2.04
CA LEU A 71 -0.16 6.91 -2.21
C LEU A 71 -1.21 7.29 -3.27
N LYS A 72 -1.68 8.55 -3.25
CA LYS A 72 -2.64 9.06 -4.23
C LYS A 72 -2.05 9.08 -5.64
N LYS A 73 -0.83 9.59 -5.82
CA LYS A 73 -0.15 9.59 -7.13
C LYS A 73 0.00 8.18 -7.70
N VAL A 74 0.38 7.21 -6.87
CA VAL A 74 0.47 5.80 -7.29
C VAL A 74 -0.91 5.22 -7.58
N SER A 75 -1.96 5.64 -6.87
CA SER A 75 -3.33 5.19 -7.18
C SER A 75 -3.83 5.68 -8.55
N GLU A 76 -3.43 6.88 -8.96
CA GLU A 76 -3.78 7.47 -10.26
C GLU A 76 -2.90 6.88 -11.39
N SER A 77 -1.65 6.55 -11.08
CA SER A 77 -0.66 6.02 -12.02
C SER A 77 0.13 4.85 -11.40
N PRO A 78 -0.48 3.66 -11.27
CA PRO A 78 0.11 2.51 -10.57
C PRO A 78 1.29 1.88 -11.31
N ASP A 79 1.55 2.24 -12.57
CA ASP A 79 2.69 1.79 -13.36
C ASP A 79 3.78 2.85 -13.52
N ASP A 80 3.55 4.07 -13.04
CA ASP A 80 4.53 5.15 -13.16
C ASP A 80 5.74 4.89 -12.22
N PRO A 81 6.96 4.73 -12.77
CA PRO A 81 8.13 4.40 -11.97
C PRO A 81 8.52 5.52 -11.01
N LYS A 82 8.24 6.79 -11.35
CA LYS A 82 8.54 7.93 -10.47
C LYS A 82 7.60 7.97 -9.28
N ALA A 83 6.31 7.72 -9.49
CA ALA A 83 5.32 7.61 -8.42
C ALA A 83 5.65 6.47 -7.46
N LYS A 84 6.03 5.29 -8.00
CA LYS A 84 6.48 4.15 -7.17
C LYS A 84 7.73 4.50 -6.36
N GLU A 85 8.70 5.18 -6.97
CA GLU A 85 9.91 5.59 -6.27
C GLU A 85 9.60 6.60 -5.15
N GLU A 86 8.75 7.59 -5.41
CA GLU A 86 8.32 8.55 -4.39
C GLU A 86 7.63 7.85 -3.21
N LEU A 87 6.71 6.92 -3.49
CA LEU A 87 6.04 6.12 -2.46
C LEU A 87 7.05 5.29 -1.65
N LYS A 88 8.03 4.68 -2.31
CA LYS A 88 9.09 3.92 -1.63
C LYS A 88 9.90 4.82 -0.69
N GLN A 89 10.28 6.02 -1.11
CA GLN A 89 11.06 6.95 -0.28
C GLN A 89 10.26 7.41 0.95
N GLU A 90 8.97 7.71 0.78
CA GLU A 90 8.12 8.10 1.90
C GLU A 90 7.86 6.94 2.87
N ILE A 91 7.64 5.73 2.38
CA ILE A 91 7.56 4.54 3.25
C ILE A 91 8.89 4.29 3.97
N LEU A 92 10.03 4.43 3.28
CA LEU A 92 11.35 4.29 3.90
C LEU A 92 11.56 5.30 5.02
N LYS A 93 11.17 6.55 4.79
CA LYS A 93 11.23 7.62 5.80
C LYS A 93 10.36 7.27 7.01
N LEU A 94 9.11 6.87 6.77
CA LEU A 94 8.19 6.42 7.81
C LEU A 94 8.78 5.27 8.66
N LEU A 95 9.38 4.29 7.99
CA LEU A 95 10.00 3.14 8.65
C LEU A 95 11.21 3.51 9.51
N ARG A 96 12.00 4.51 9.08
CA ARG A 96 13.13 5.03 9.87
C ARG A 96 12.64 5.74 11.12
N GLU A 97 11.55 6.49 11.01
CA GLU A 97 10.95 7.22 12.13
C GLU A 97 10.15 6.31 13.09
N ASN A 98 9.76 5.11 12.62
CA ASN A 98 8.91 4.18 13.36
C ASN A 98 9.51 2.77 13.38
N PRO A 99 10.53 2.51 14.21
CA PRO A 99 11.17 1.20 14.28
C PRO A 99 10.22 0.06 14.71
N ASP A 100 9.16 0.34 15.46
CA ASP A 100 8.15 -0.67 15.80
C ASP A 100 7.31 -1.10 14.58
N LEU A 101 6.99 -0.14 13.69
CA LEU A 101 6.29 -0.43 12.44
C LEU A 101 7.11 -1.35 11.54
N VAL A 102 8.45 -1.24 11.57
CA VAL A 102 9.35 -2.12 10.82
C VAL A 102 9.11 -3.59 11.18
N LYS A 103 8.90 -3.90 12.47
CA LYS A 103 8.64 -5.28 12.92
C LYS A 103 7.32 -5.80 12.38
N GLU A 104 6.28 -4.96 12.42
CA GLU A 104 4.95 -5.33 11.91
C GLU A 104 4.96 -5.55 10.40
N ILE A 105 5.57 -4.62 9.64
CA ILE A 105 5.69 -4.73 8.18
C ILE A 105 6.53 -5.95 7.78
N ARG A 106 7.59 -6.27 8.54
CA ARG A 106 8.36 -7.51 8.32
C ARG A 106 7.50 -8.74 8.44
N LEU A 107 6.61 -8.83 9.43
CA LEU A 107 5.74 -9.99 9.59
C LEU A 107 4.80 -10.14 8.39
N ILE A 108 4.27 -9.03 7.87
CA ILE A 108 3.35 -9.05 6.73
C ILE A 108 4.07 -9.46 5.43
N ILE A 109 5.31 -9.00 5.22
CA ILE A 109 6.12 -9.35 4.05
C ILE A 109 6.67 -10.79 4.14
N ASN A 110 7.10 -11.23 5.32
CA ASN A 110 7.72 -12.55 5.52
C ASN A 110 6.73 -13.72 5.59
N PHE A 111 5.42 -13.48 5.55
CA PHE A 111 4.40 -14.54 5.61
C PHE A 111 4.37 -15.46 4.36
N ASN A 112 5.49 -15.57 3.63
CA ASN A 112 5.63 -16.29 2.36
C ASN A 112 6.96 -17.10 2.27
N ILE A 113 7.55 -17.48 3.39
CA ILE A 113 8.64 -18.49 3.44
C ILE A 113 8.13 -19.71 4.18
#